data_AF-A0A538LS00-F1
#
_entry.id   AF-A0A538LS00-F1
#
_cell.length_a   1.000
_cell.length_b   1.000
_cell.length_c   1.000
_cell.angle_alpha   90.00
_cell.angle_beta   90.00
_cell.angle_gamma   90.00
#
_symmetry.space_group_name_H-M   'P 1'
#
loop_
_entity.id
_entity.type
_entity.pdbx_description
1 polymer ?
#
loop_
_entity_poly.entity_id
_entity_poly.type
_entity_poly.pdbx_seq_one_letter_code
_entity_poly.pdbx_strand_id
1 'polypeptide(L)'
;MRKWGINAVLTVLVALSLGAAACGGGSSTTTSSSTTSGGSSGGTGSGGSSGSGGGSGGQSASTATAIASFSGPSQVTCTTSTTITLSWTTRNATSATISIDGGGIYASYPANGSASVPFACDGKSHTYLLTAKGPKGTATSTRVVSKAGGTTTSTTKK
;
A
#
# COMPACT_ATOMS: atom_id res chain seq x y z
N MET A 1 -5.81 -8.47 -37.39
CA MET A 1 -5.91 -7.01 -37.59
C MET A 1 -5.61 -6.33 -36.25
N ARG A 2 -4.34 -6.00 -35.98
CA ARG A 2 -3.92 -5.42 -34.70
C ARG A 2 -4.01 -3.91 -34.82
N LYS A 3 -5.05 -3.29 -34.23
CA LYS A 3 -5.17 -1.84 -34.15
C LYS A 3 -4.47 -1.34 -32.89
N TRP A 4 -3.32 -0.72 -33.10
CA TRP A 4 -2.56 0.03 -32.09
C TRP A 4 -3.04 1.49 -32.18
N GLY A 5 -3.66 1.99 -31.10
CA GLY A 5 -4.09 3.39 -31.00
C GLY A 5 -3.12 4.18 -30.12
N ILE A 6 -2.31 5.02 -30.76
CA ILE A 6 -1.40 5.98 -30.13
C ILE A 6 -2.25 7.20 -29.78
N ASN A 7 -2.39 7.57 -28.50
CA ASN A 7 -3.08 8.80 -28.10
C ASN A 7 -2.10 9.79 -27.46
N ALA A 8 -1.63 10.68 -28.34
CA ALA A 8 -1.38 12.11 -28.18
C ALA A 8 -0.78 12.63 -26.86
N VAL A 9 0.48 13.05 -27.00
CA VAL A 9 1.17 14.09 -26.24
C VAL A 9 0.34 15.37 -26.17
N LEU A 10 0.18 15.97 -24.98
CA LEU A 10 -0.16 17.38 -24.84
C LEU A 10 0.79 18.04 -23.83
N THR A 11 1.89 18.57 -24.37
CA THR A 11 2.78 19.54 -23.74
C THR A 11 2.13 20.92 -23.74
N VAL A 12 2.02 21.57 -22.58
CA VAL A 12 1.73 23.00 -22.47
C VAL A 12 2.91 23.67 -21.78
N LEU A 13 3.57 24.56 -22.52
CA LEU A 13 4.75 25.34 -22.16
C LEU A 13 4.37 26.81 -21.93
N VAL A 14 4.99 27.39 -20.88
CA VAL A 14 5.43 28.80 -20.75
C VAL A 14 4.40 29.89 -20.45
N ALA A 15 4.60 30.56 -19.29
CA ALA A 15 4.49 32.00 -19.19
C ALA A 15 5.61 32.55 -18.28
N LEU A 16 6.50 33.32 -18.91
CA LEU A 16 7.62 34.07 -18.35
C LEU A 16 7.11 35.49 -18.03
N SER A 17 7.34 36.02 -16.82
CA SER A 17 7.24 37.47 -16.59
C SER A 17 8.14 37.93 -15.45
N LEU A 18 9.08 38.83 -15.82
CA LEU A 18 10.05 39.55 -14.99
C LEU A 18 9.42 40.80 -14.34
N GLY A 19 9.92 41.21 -13.16
CA GLY A 19 9.75 42.54 -12.57
C GLY A 19 9.80 42.47 -11.03
N ALA A 20 10.94 42.63 -10.36
CA ALA A 20 11.68 43.87 -10.03
C ALA A 20 11.41 44.35 -8.58
N ALA A 21 12.43 44.13 -7.73
CA ALA A 21 12.86 44.82 -6.51
C ALA A 21 11.83 45.52 -5.58
N ALA A 22 11.79 45.07 -4.32
CA ALA A 22 11.75 45.97 -3.16
C ALA A 22 12.39 45.29 -1.95
N CYS A 23 13.35 45.98 -1.35
CA CYS A 23 14.11 45.58 -0.17
C CYS A 23 13.37 45.93 1.12
N GLY A 24 13.61 45.12 2.15
CA GLY A 24 13.66 45.60 3.54
C GLY A 24 12.45 45.30 4.43
N GLY A 25 12.69 44.60 5.53
CA GLY A 25 11.94 44.82 6.77
C GLY A 25 11.46 43.59 7.55
N GLY A 26 12.42 42.86 8.15
CA GLY A 26 12.36 42.11 9.42
C GLY A 26 11.06 41.45 9.94
N SER A 27 11.15 40.14 10.22
CA SER A 27 10.85 39.55 11.55
C SER A 27 11.24 38.06 11.61
N SER A 28 12.11 37.74 12.58
CA SER A 28 12.13 36.51 13.39
C SER A 28 12.38 35.14 12.74
N THR A 29 13.67 34.78 12.67
CA THR A 29 14.32 33.55 13.20
C THR A 29 13.35 32.51 13.80
N THR A 30 13.44 31.20 13.55
CA THR A 30 14.63 30.33 13.63
C THR A 30 14.20 28.95 13.10
N THR A 31 14.80 28.43 12.02
CA THR A 31 15.90 27.44 12.03
C THR A 31 15.63 26.25 12.95
N SER A 32 15.71 25.03 12.44
CA SER A 32 16.90 24.18 12.68
C SER A 32 16.67 22.74 12.24
N SER A 33 17.44 22.34 11.24
CA SER A 33 18.14 21.07 11.23
C SER A 33 19.06 20.96 12.46
N SER A 34 19.22 19.77 13.02
CA SER A 34 20.48 19.39 13.68
C SER A 34 20.60 17.87 13.85
N THR A 35 21.75 17.37 13.42
CA THR A 35 22.27 16.04 13.70
C THR A 35 23.22 16.09 14.91
N THR A 36 23.32 14.93 15.57
CA THR A 36 24.49 14.33 16.26
C THR A 36 24.92 14.73 17.70
N SER A 37 24.91 13.67 18.55
CA SER A 37 25.95 13.21 19.50
C SER A 37 25.93 13.63 20.97
N GLY A 38 25.82 12.61 21.85
CA GLY A 38 26.70 12.40 23.02
C GLY A 38 26.14 12.67 24.42
N GLY A 39 26.28 11.67 25.32
CA GLY A 39 26.55 11.93 26.75
C GLY A 39 25.55 11.38 27.78
N SER A 40 26.02 10.41 28.57
CA SER A 40 25.37 9.60 29.61
C SER A 40 24.93 10.32 30.90
N SER A 41 24.04 9.65 31.66
CA SER A 41 23.89 9.52 33.15
C SER A 41 22.37 9.46 33.47
N GLY A 42 21.77 8.57 34.25
CA GLY A 42 22.17 7.50 35.16
C GLY A 42 21.06 7.38 36.23
N GLY A 43 20.54 6.17 36.48
CA GLY A 43 19.65 5.80 37.60
C GLY A 43 18.23 6.41 37.56
N THR A 44 17.15 5.77 38.01
CA THR A 44 16.96 4.68 38.98
C THR A 44 15.54 4.14 38.76
N GLY A 45 15.37 2.81 38.83
CA GLY A 45 14.10 2.15 38.53
C GLY A 45 13.07 2.20 39.67
N SER A 46 11.90 1.61 39.39
CA SER A 46 11.19 0.60 40.20
C SER A 46 9.69 0.65 39.95
N GLY A 47 9.05 -0.52 39.96
CA GLY A 47 7.66 -0.65 40.38
C GLY A 47 6.70 -1.04 39.28
N GLY A 48 6.35 -2.33 39.24
CA GLY A 48 5.38 -2.89 38.32
C GLY A 48 3.91 -2.64 38.70
N SER A 49 3.09 -3.45 38.03
CA SER A 49 1.69 -3.80 38.31
C SER A 49 0.61 -3.09 37.49
N SER A 50 0.08 -3.87 36.54
CA SER A 50 -1.32 -4.29 36.48
C SER A 50 -2.39 -3.23 36.17
N GLY A 51 -3.10 -3.43 35.06
CA GLY A 51 -4.36 -2.76 34.81
C GLY A 51 -4.95 -3.09 33.45
N SER A 52 -5.70 -4.19 33.37
CA SER A 52 -6.59 -4.52 32.25
C SER A 52 -7.68 -3.45 32.06
N GLY A 53 -8.00 -3.15 30.81
CA GLY A 53 -9.17 -2.37 30.40
C GLY A 53 -9.01 -1.99 28.93
N GLY A 54 -9.63 -2.66 27.96
CA GLY A 54 -11.08 -2.75 27.88
C GLY A 54 -11.66 -1.41 27.44
N GLY A 55 -11.20 -0.87 26.30
CA GLY A 55 -11.70 0.37 25.72
C GLY A 55 -12.07 0.15 24.28
N SER A 56 -13.34 -0.17 24.05
CA SER A 56 -13.99 -0.23 22.74
C SER A 56 -13.66 1.04 21.95
N GLY A 57 -12.70 0.92 21.02
CA GLY A 57 -12.38 1.97 20.07
C GLY A 57 -13.60 2.20 19.19
N GLY A 58 -14.44 3.14 19.60
CA GLY A 58 -15.45 3.75 18.74
C GLY A 58 -14.72 4.27 17.51
N GLN A 59 -14.75 3.48 16.43
CA GLN A 59 -14.23 3.92 15.15
C GLN A 59 -15.12 5.06 14.73
N SER A 60 -14.57 6.28 14.82
CA SER A 60 -15.07 7.42 14.07
C SER A 60 -15.39 6.92 12.66
N ALA A 61 -16.67 6.94 12.30
CA ALA A 61 -17.12 6.40 11.02
C ALA A 61 -16.54 7.29 9.92
N SER A 62 -15.36 6.93 9.42
CA SER A 62 -14.72 7.65 8.34
C SER A 62 -15.59 7.51 7.10
N THR A 63 -16.14 8.63 6.62
CA THR A 63 -16.82 8.71 5.33
C THR A 63 -15.86 8.57 4.14
N ALA A 64 -14.56 8.38 4.37
CA ALA A 64 -13.58 8.17 3.33
C ALA A 64 -13.80 6.82 2.62
N THR A 65 -13.40 6.74 1.35
CA THR A 65 -13.25 5.45 0.66
C THR A 65 -12.17 4.66 1.38
N ALA A 66 -12.47 3.42 1.79
CA ALA A 66 -11.52 2.57 2.50
C ALA A 66 -11.65 1.11 2.07
N ILE A 67 -10.56 0.36 2.22
CA ILE A 67 -10.56 -1.10 2.08
C ILE A 67 -10.67 -1.67 3.49
N ALA A 68 -11.76 -2.37 3.79
CA ALA A 68 -12.00 -2.99 5.09
C ALA A 68 -11.24 -4.30 5.24
N SER A 69 -11.14 -5.08 4.17
CA SER A 69 -10.38 -6.33 4.14
C SER A 69 -9.91 -6.65 2.72
N PHE A 70 -8.72 -7.21 2.61
CA PHE A 70 -8.19 -7.79 1.38
C PHE A 70 -7.42 -9.06 1.72
N SER A 71 -7.91 -10.19 1.23
CA SER A 71 -7.43 -11.52 1.59
C SER A 71 -7.21 -12.38 0.36
N GLY A 72 -6.34 -13.37 0.52
CA GLY A 72 -5.94 -14.35 -0.47
C GLY A 72 -4.94 -15.33 0.15
N PRO A 73 -4.46 -16.33 -0.59
CA PRO A 73 -3.36 -17.15 -0.10
C PRO A 73 -2.11 -16.28 0.18
N SER A 74 -1.30 -16.65 1.16
CA SER A 74 0.06 -16.10 1.32
C SER A 74 1.08 -16.91 0.52
N GLN A 75 0.80 -18.20 0.35
CA GLN A 75 1.63 -19.15 -0.37
C GLN A 75 0.77 -20.05 -1.26
N VAL A 76 1.33 -20.44 -2.41
CA VAL A 76 0.69 -21.33 -3.38
C VAL A 76 1.64 -22.44 -3.75
N THR A 77 1.22 -23.69 -3.56
CA THR A 77 1.94 -24.86 -4.08
C THR A 77 1.54 -25.05 -5.54
N CYS A 78 2.50 -24.92 -6.44
CA CYS A 78 2.28 -25.08 -7.87
C CYS A 78 3.49 -25.69 -8.57
N THR A 79 3.24 -26.38 -9.67
CA THR A 79 4.26 -26.86 -10.62
C THR A 79 4.18 -26.10 -11.95
N THR A 80 2.99 -25.61 -12.31
CA THR A 80 2.71 -24.78 -13.49
C THR A 80 1.85 -23.57 -13.09
N SER A 81 1.74 -22.57 -13.97
CA SER A 81 0.90 -21.39 -13.72
C SER A 81 -0.53 -21.78 -13.36
N THR A 82 -1.07 -21.13 -12.34
CA THR A 82 -2.37 -21.48 -11.74
C THR A 82 -3.19 -20.23 -11.48
N THR A 83 -4.38 -20.39 -10.91
CA THR A 83 -5.23 -19.28 -10.47
C THR A 83 -5.37 -19.29 -8.95
N ILE A 84 -5.35 -18.11 -8.34
CA ILE A 84 -5.62 -17.92 -6.92
C ILE A 84 -6.89 -17.11 -6.71
N THR A 85 -7.59 -17.35 -5.62
CA THR A 85 -8.76 -16.56 -5.23
C THR A 85 -8.35 -15.43 -4.31
N LEU A 86 -8.70 -14.20 -4.71
CA LEU A 86 -8.61 -13.01 -3.89
C LEU A 86 -10.01 -12.55 -3.50
N SER A 87 -10.17 -12.08 -2.27
CA SER A 87 -11.45 -11.59 -1.73
C SER A 87 -11.25 -10.26 -1.03
N TRP A 88 -12.19 -9.34 -1.18
CA TRP A 88 -12.10 -8.02 -0.57
C TRP A 88 -13.46 -7.46 -0.15
N THR A 89 -13.39 -6.57 0.82
CA THR A 89 -14.51 -5.74 1.28
C THR A 89 -14.03 -4.31 1.44
N THR A 90 -14.86 -3.36 1.03
CA THR A 90 -14.58 -1.93 1.03
C THR A 90 -15.69 -1.15 1.74
N ARG A 91 -15.41 0.12 2.04
CA ARG A 91 -16.36 1.09 2.58
C ARG A 91 -16.35 2.32 1.68
N ASN A 92 -17.54 2.85 1.37
CA ASN A 92 -17.72 4.02 0.50
C ASN A 92 -17.09 3.91 -0.91
N ALA A 93 -16.73 2.70 -1.36
CA ALA A 93 -16.26 2.45 -2.71
C ALA A 93 -17.42 2.04 -3.63
N THR A 94 -17.29 2.36 -4.91
CA THR A 94 -18.24 2.01 -5.97
C THR A 94 -17.66 0.97 -6.91
N SER A 95 -16.34 0.91 -7.02
CA SER A 95 -15.61 -0.06 -7.84
C SER A 95 -14.26 -0.40 -7.23
N ALA A 96 -13.69 -1.51 -7.68
CA ALA A 96 -12.33 -1.93 -7.36
C ALA A 96 -11.58 -2.31 -8.63
N THR A 97 -10.27 -2.14 -8.64
CA THR A 97 -9.39 -2.62 -9.72
C THR A 97 -8.25 -3.41 -9.11
N ILE A 98 -7.86 -4.52 -9.75
CA ILE A 98 -6.68 -5.28 -9.36
C ILE A 98 -5.55 -5.00 -10.35
N SER A 99 -4.33 -4.82 -9.85
CA SER A 99 -3.09 -4.81 -10.63
C SER A 99 -2.18 -5.95 -10.15
N ILE A 100 -1.45 -6.57 -11.08
CA ILE A 100 -0.53 -7.66 -10.82
C ILE A 100 0.88 -7.16 -11.14
N ASP A 101 1.79 -7.25 -10.17
CA ASP A 101 3.21 -6.87 -10.27
C ASP A 101 3.49 -5.46 -10.80
N GLY A 102 2.54 -4.53 -10.61
CA GLY A 102 2.67 -3.14 -11.06
C GLY A 102 2.50 -2.93 -12.57
N GLY A 103 2.09 -3.94 -13.33
CA GLY A 103 1.88 -3.87 -14.78
C GLY A 103 0.68 -3.04 -15.26
N GLY A 104 0.02 -2.29 -14.36
CA GLY A 104 -1.24 -1.58 -14.62
C GLY A 104 -2.49 -2.38 -14.25
N ILE A 105 -3.66 -1.85 -14.60
CA ILE A 105 -4.95 -2.48 -14.24
C ILE A 105 -5.08 -3.81 -15.01
N TYR A 106 -5.16 -4.91 -14.27
CA TYR A 106 -5.49 -6.22 -14.81
C TYR A 106 -6.97 -6.30 -15.17
N ALA A 107 -7.85 -5.95 -14.22
CA ALA A 107 -9.29 -5.96 -14.42
C ALA A 107 -10.02 -5.05 -13.40
N SER A 108 -11.23 -4.65 -13.76
CA SER A 108 -12.18 -3.92 -12.92
C SER A 108 -13.24 -4.85 -12.35
N TYR A 109 -13.61 -4.61 -11.10
CA TYR A 109 -14.55 -5.42 -10.33
C TYR A 109 -15.52 -4.53 -9.52
N PRO A 110 -16.61 -5.11 -8.99
CA PRO A 110 -17.45 -4.43 -8.01
C PRO A 110 -16.67 -4.02 -6.75
N ALA A 111 -17.21 -3.06 -5.99
CA ALA A 111 -16.62 -2.55 -4.76
C ALA A 111 -16.28 -3.66 -3.73
N ASN A 112 -17.09 -4.72 -3.68
CA ASN A 112 -16.91 -5.87 -2.81
C ASN A 112 -16.99 -7.14 -3.66
N GLY A 113 -16.24 -8.16 -3.29
CA GLY A 113 -16.36 -9.46 -3.94
C GLY A 113 -15.11 -10.30 -3.84
N SER A 114 -15.04 -11.26 -4.75
CA SER A 114 -13.91 -12.16 -4.91
C SER A 114 -13.66 -12.44 -6.38
N ALA A 115 -12.41 -12.67 -6.75
CA ALA A 115 -12.03 -13.00 -8.12
C ALA A 115 -10.88 -14.00 -8.14
N SER A 116 -10.89 -14.86 -9.16
CA SER A 116 -9.76 -15.72 -9.49
C SER A 116 -8.81 -14.96 -10.41
N VAL A 117 -7.55 -14.82 -9.99
CA VAL A 117 -6.50 -14.11 -10.74
C VAL A 117 -5.35 -15.06 -11.05
N PRO A 118 -4.63 -14.85 -12.16
CA PRO A 118 -3.51 -15.70 -12.54
C PRO A 118 -2.33 -15.51 -11.58
N PHE A 119 -1.69 -16.61 -11.21
CA PHE A 119 -0.43 -16.69 -10.47
C PHE A 119 0.58 -17.44 -11.32
N ALA A 120 1.67 -16.77 -11.72
CA ALA A 120 2.74 -17.44 -12.44
C ALA A 120 3.55 -18.29 -11.46
N CYS A 121 3.76 -19.57 -11.78
CA CYS A 121 4.53 -20.46 -10.92
C CYS A 121 6.05 -20.38 -11.20
N ASP A 122 6.58 -19.17 -11.34
CA ASP A 122 7.96 -18.91 -11.75
C ASP A 122 8.98 -18.98 -10.60
N GLY A 123 8.51 -19.30 -9.39
CA GLY A 123 9.32 -19.37 -8.17
C GLY A 123 9.53 -18.02 -7.48
N LYS A 124 8.88 -16.95 -7.95
CA LYS A 124 8.95 -15.62 -7.35
C LYS A 124 7.67 -15.32 -6.55
N SER A 125 7.72 -14.19 -5.84
CA SER A 125 6.55 -13.61 -5.20
C SER A 125 5.87 -12.66 -6.16
N HIS A 126 4.55 -12.78 -6.26
CA HIS A 126 3.69 -11.90 -7.04
C HIS A 126 2.92 -10.94 -6.12
N THR A 127 2.84 -9.69 -6.54
CA THR A 127 2.18 -8.62 -5.79
C THR A 127 0.85 -8.26 -6.43
N TYR A 128 -0.23 -8.38 -5.68
CA TYR A 128 -1.57 -8.02 -6.09
C TYR A 128 -1.97 -6.73 -5.39
N LEU A 129 -2.20 -5.67 -6.16
CA LEU A 129 -2.63 -4.37 -5.65
C LEU A 129 -4.13 -4.21 -5.92
N LEU A 130 -4.93 -4.11 -4.86
CA LEU A 130 -6.33 -3.73 -4.91
C LEU A 130 -6.43 -2.21 -4.78
N THR A 131 -7.13 -1.57 -5.72
CA THR A 131 -7.44 -0.13 -5.69
C THR A 131 -8.95 0.05 -5.67
N ALA A 132 -9.49 0.47 -4.53
CA ALA A 132 -10.90 0.78 -4.35
C ALA A 132 -11.16 2.26 -4.67
N LYS A 133 -12.13 2.54 -5.54
CA LYS A 133 -12.50 3.90 -5.97
C LYS A 133 -13.91 4.23 -5.51
N GLY A 134 -14.08 5.41 -4.94
CA GLY A 134 -15.37 5.90 -4.47
C GLY A 134 -15.47 7.42 -4.56
N PRO A 135 -16.67 7.97 -4.29
CA PRO A 135 -16.90 9.42 -4.30
C PRO A 135 -16.03 10.18 -3.29
N LYS A 136 -15.50 9.47 -2.29
CA LYS A 136 -14.76 10.00 -1.15
C LYS A 136 -13.27 9.69 -1.25
N GLY A 137 -12.77 9.52 -2.47
CA GLY A 137 -11.36 9.26 -2.78
C GLY A 137 -11.07 7.82 -3.20
N THR A 138 -9.79 7.48 -3.16
CA THR A 138 -9.27 6.16 -3.53
C THR A 138 -8.51 5.56 -2.36
N ALA A 139 -8.64 4.25 -2.15
CA ALA A 139 -7.84 3.48 -1.19
C ALA A 139 -7.11 2.35 -1.91
N THR A 140 -5.92 2.00 -1.43
CA THR A 140 -5.11 0.91 -1.97
C THR A 140 -4.74 -0.10 -0.88
N SER A 141 -4.63 -1.37 -1.25
CA SER A 141 -4.17 -2.44 -0.37
C SER A 141 -3.45 -3.50 -1.18
N THR A 142 -2.41 -4.10 -0.59
CA THR A 142 -1.52 -5.02 -1.28
C THR A 142 -1.58 -6.40 -0.65
N ARG A 143 -1.59 -7.44 -1.50
CA ARG A 143 -1.41 -8.82 -1.12
C ARG A 143 -0.21 -9.40 -1.86
N VAL A 144 0.79 -9.87 -1.12
CA VAL A 144 1.92 -10.59 -1.68
C VAL A 144 1.65 -12.09 -1.55
N VAL A 145 1.84 -12.82 -2.65
CA VAL A 145 1.68 -14.26 -2.70
C VAL A 145 2.97 -14.85 -3.22
N SER A 146 3.56 -15.79 -2.50
CA SER A 146 4.77 -16.49 -2.92
C SER A 146 4.47 -17.93 -3.30
N LYS A 147 5.37 -18.53 -4.09
CA LYS A 147 5.35 -19.99 -4.24
C LYS A 147 5.70 -20.62 -2.89
N ALA A 148 4.91 -21.58 -2.43
CA ALA A 148 5.29 -22.39 -1.28
C ALA A 148 6.58 -23.13 -1.64
N GLY A 149 7.67 -22.85 -0.92
CA GLY A 149 8.84 -23.70 -0.98
C GLY A 149 8.41 -25.08 -0.49
N GLY A 150 8.52 -26.10 -1.33
CA GLY A 150 8.35 -27.47 -0.85
C GLY A 150 9.23 -27.63 0.38
N THR A 151 8.65 -28.12 1.48
CA THR A 151 9.33 -28.27 2.76
C THR A 151 10.69 -28.94 2.56
N THR A 152 11.78 -28.16 2.50
CA THR A 152 13.10 -28.70 2.80
C THR A 152 13.10 -28.90 4.30
N THR A 153 12.71 -30.10 4.72
CA THR A 153 12.96 -30.63 6.05
C THR A 153 14.43 -30.41 6.35
N SER A 154 14.75 -29.43 7.20
CA SER A 154 16.08 -29.33 7.82
C SER A 154 16.28 -30.57 8.68
N THR A 155 16.79 -31.64 8.08
CA THR A 155 17.27 -32.83 8.80
C THR A 155 18.54 -32.42 9.54
N THR A 156 18.41 -31.96 10.77
CA THR A 156 19.52 -31.92 11.72
C THR A 156 19.91 -33.37 12.02
N LYS A 157 20.94 -33.89 11.34
CA LYS A 157 21.60 -35.13 11.77
C LYS A 157 22.26 -34.88 13.12
N LYS A 158 21.92 -35.72 14.10
CA LYS A 158 22.66 -35.89 15.36
C LYS A 158 23.89 -36.75 15.14
#